data_AF-A0A357QRD7-F1
#
_entry.id   AF-A0A357QRD7-F1
#
_cell.length_a   1.000
_cell.length_b   1.000
_cell.length_c   1.000
_cell.angle_alpha   90.00
_cell.angle_beta   90.00
_cell.angle_gamma   90.00
#
_symmetry.space_group_name_H-M   'P 1'
#
loop_
_entity.id
_entity.type
_entity.pdbx_description
1 polymer ?
#
loop_
_entity_poly.entity_id
_entity_poly.type
_entity_poly.pdbx_seq_one_letter_code
_entity_poly.pdbx_strand_id
1 'polypeptide(L)'
;MPRRNFDELLEAGVHFGHLKRKWNPAMAPYIFMERNGIHIIDLHKTVVKLDEAANALKQIAKSGRKILFVATKKQAKQIVADKVKEINMPYVTERWPGGMLTNFPTIRKAVKKMTSIDKMETDGTFDNLAKREKLQITRQRAKLEKTLGSIIDLTRLPAAIFVVDVSKEHIAVREARRLSIPIFGVVDTNSDPNPIDFVIPANDDASKSISIIIDTVSDAIKEGLSERRSEKEKEAPAHEKKAPRKEFKKEVKNKDITVVIEEPEEILEVVPQAPLKKVTTAKKAPAKKAPVKKNDEE
;
A
#
# COMPACT_ATOMS: atom_id res chain seq x y z
N MET A 1 -13.69 21.61 18.38
CA MET A 1 -14.87 20.74 18.59
C MET A 1 -14.57 19.37 18.01
N PRO A 2 -15.08 18.29 18.62
CA PRO A 2 -14.89 16.96 18.07
C PRO A 2 -15.52 16.87 16.68
N ARG A 3 -14.87 16.17 15.74
CA ARG A 3 -15.35 16.07 14.36
C ARG A 3 -16.65 15.25 14.26
N ARG A 4 -16.91 14.39 15.23
CA ARG A 4 -18.11 13.56 15.34
C ARG A 4 -18.65 13.56 16.75
N ASN A 5 -19.98 13.52 16.86
CA ASN A 5 -20.65 13.41 18.14
C ASN A 5 -20.71 11.95 18.61
N PHE A 6 -20.78 11.75 19.92
CA PHE A 6 -20.91 10.43 20.55
C PHE A 6 -22.13 9.67 20.04
N ASP A 7 -23.28 10.37 19.94
CA ASP A 7 -24.55 9.77 19.54
C ASP A 7 -24.50 9.21 18.11
N GLU A 8 -23.78 9.89 17.20
CA GLU A 8 -23.59 9.40 15.83
C GLU A 8 -22.79 8.10 15.79
N LEU A 9 -21.72 8.00 16.58
CA LEU A 9 -20.91 6.77 16.69
C LEU A 9 -21.71 5.63 17.36
N LEU A 10 -22.57 5.98 18.31
CA LEU A 10 -23.44 5.02 18.98
C LEU A 10 -24.47 4.44 17.99
N GLU A 11 -25.18 5.28 17.26
CA GLU A 11 -26.19 4.89 16.26
C GLU A 11 -25.57 4.07 15.11
N ALA A 12 -24.33 4.39 14.74
CA ALA A 12 -23.56 3.67 13.73
C ALA A 12 -23.11 2.26 14.15
N GLY A 13 -23.20 1.93 15.44
CA GLY A 13 -22.75 0.65 15.99
C GLY A 13 -21.23 0.53 16.10
N VAL A 14 -20.51 1.64 16.26
CA VAL A 14 -19.04 1.67 16.38
C VAL A 14 -18.55 1.00 17.68
N HIS A 15 -19.40 1.02 18.71
CA HIS A 15 -19.12 0.50 20.05
C HIS A 15 -19.12 -1.02 20.16
N PHE A 16 -19.66 -1.74 19.17
CA PHE A 16 -19.69 -3.20 19.22
C PHE A 16 -18.33 -3.78 18.86
N GLY A 17 -17.74 -4.53 19.79
CA GLY A 17 -16.57 -5.35 19.51
C GLY A 17 -16.92 -6.81 19.23
N HIS A 18 -15.94 -7.68 19.41
CA HIS A 18 -16.05 -9.12 19.23
C HIS A 18 -16.42 -9.84 20.55
N LEU A 19 -16.66 -11.15 20.42
CA LEU A 19 -16.87 -12.07 21.54
C LEU A 19 -15.65 -12.12 22.48
N LYS A 20 -15.88 -12.27 23.78
CA LYS A 20 -14.85 -12.39 24.82
C LYS A 20 -13.71 -13.37 24.50
N ARG A 21 -14.06 -14.53 23.94
CA ARG A 21 -13.07 -15.58 23.58
C ARG A 21 -12.09 -15.19 22.46
N LYS A 22 -12.41 -14.15 21.68
CA LYS A 22 -11.59 -13.67 20.55
C LYS A 22 -10.79 -12.41 20.90
N TRP A 23 -10.90 -11.93 22.14
CA TRP A 23 -10.33 -10.67 22.59
C TRP A 23 -8.81 -10.73 22.70
N ASN A 24 -8.15 -9.64 22.34
CA ASN A 24 -6.73 -9.42 22.56
C ASN A 24 -6.51 -8.59 23.85
N PRO A 25 -5.80 -9.11 24.87
CA PRO A 25 -5.56 -8.40 26.13
C PRO A 25 -4.99 -6.98 26.00
N ALA A 26 -4.22 -6.70 24.94
CA ALA A 26 -3.68 -5.36 24.69
C ALA A 26 -4.77 -4.30 24.42
N MET A 27 -5.99 -4.72 24.06
CA MET A 27 -7.14 -3.84 23.87
C MET A 27 -7.86 -3.48 25.18
N ALA A 28 -7.43 -4.00 26.34
CA ALA A 28 -8.03 -3.69 27.65
C ALA A 28 -8.27 -2.18 27.89
N PRO A 29 -7.33 -1.26 27.55
CA PRO A 29 -7.52 0.16 27.80
C PRO A 29 -8.67 0.77 26.99
N TYR A 30 -9.04 0.17 25.86
CA TYR A 30 -10.05 0.70 24.94
C TYR A 30 -11.44 0.08 25.11
N ILE A 31 -11.58 -0.93 25.98
CA ILE A 31 -12.83 -1.61 26.26
C ILE A 31 -13.49 -0.97 27.48
N PHE A 32 -14.77 -0.64 27.34
CA PHE A 32 -15.57 -0.07 28.43
C PHE A 32 -16.12 -1.16 29.35
N MET A 33 -16.83 -2.15 28.78
CA MET A 33 -17.43 -3.25 29.53
C MET A 33 -17.70 -4.46 28.64
N GLU A 34 -18.17 -5.56 29.25
CA GLU A 34 -18.69 -6.73 28.54
C GLU A 34 -20.21 -6.80 28.77
N ARG A 35 -20.99 -7.03 27.70
CA ARG A 35 -22.44 -7.26 27.77
C ARG A 35 -22.81 -8.44 26.90
N ASN A 36 -23.51 -9.42 27.46
CA ASN A 36 -23.96 -10.63 26.74
C ASN A 36 -22.82 -11.36 25.99
N GLY A 37 -21.60 -11.39 26.56
CA GLY A 37 -20.43 -12.04 25.97
C GLY A 37 -19.75 -11.26 24.84
N ILE A 38 -20.18 -10.04 24.55
CA ILE A 38 -19.58 -9.12 23.57
C ILE A 38 -18.89 -7.98 24.31
N HIS A 39 -17.67 -7.62 23.89
CA HIS A 39 -16.99 -6.45 24.41
C HIS A 39 -17.56 -5.17 23.79
N ILE A 40 -17.77 -4.16 24.64
CA ILE A 40 -18.19 -2.82 24.23
C ILE A 40 -16.96 -1.92 24.27
N ILE A 41 -16.67 -1.30 23.14
CA ILE A 41 -15.58 -0.33 22.97
C ILE A 41 -15.98 1.01 23.59
N ASP A 42 -15.04 1.65 24.27
CA ASP A 42 -15.22 2.97 24.87
C ASP A 42 -15.23 4.07 23.79
N LEU A 43 -16.44 4.54 23.46
CA LEU A 43 -16.62 5.57 22.43
C LEU A 43 -16.01 6.93 22.81
N HIS A 44 -15.86 7.27 24.09
CA HIS A 44 -15.19 8.53 24.46
C HIS A 44 -13.72 8.49 24.02
N LYS A 45 -13.07 7.34 24.21
CA LYS A 45 -11.71 7.13 23.69
C LYS A 45 -11.69 7.12 22.17
N THR A 46 -12.69 6.52 21.52
CA THR A 46 -12.82 6.54 20.06
C THR A 46 -12.90 7.96 19.51
N VAL A 47 -13.72 8.85 20.09
CA VAL A 47 -13.85 10.25 19.64
C VAL A 47 -12.50 10.96 19.69
N VAL A 48 -11.82 10.89 20.84
CA VAL A 48 -10.51 11.54 21.03
C VAL A 48 -9.48 11.01 20.05
N LYS A 49 -9.40 9.67 19.90
CA LYS A 49 -8.44 9.03 19.01
C LYS A 49 -8.72 9.25 17.54
N LEU A 50 -10.00 9.30 17.15
CA LEU A 50 -10.43 9.62 15.80
C LEU A 50 -10.04 11.07 15.45
N ASP A 51 -10.23 12.01 16.36
CA ASP A 51 -9.81 13.41 16.17
C ASP A 51 -8.29 13.55 16.06
N GLU A 52 -7.52 12.88 16.93
CA GLU A 52 -6.05 12.82 16.84
C GLU A 52 -5.59 12.30 15.47
N ALA A 53 -6.15 11.17 15.03
CA ALA A 53 -5.84 10.56 13.74
C ALA A 53 -6.23 11.49 12.57
N ALA A 54 -7.44 12.04 12.58
CA ALA A 54 -7.95 12.93 11.54
C ALA A 54 -7.10 14.20 11.41
N ASN A 55 -6.69 14.79 12.54
CA ASN A 55 -5.84 15.98 12.53
C ASN A 55 -4.44 15.69 11.98
N ALA A 56 -3.82 14.55 12.33
CA ALA A 56 -2.54 14.15 11.75
C ALA A 56 -2.65 13.87 10.24
N LEU A 57 -3.71 13.20 9.80
CA LEU A 57 -3.96 12.94 8.36
C LEU A 57 -4.20 14.23 7.58
N LYS A 58 -4.90 15.21 8.17
CA LYS A 58 -5.06 16.55 7.61
C LYS A 58 -3.70 17.23 7.36
N GLN A 59 -2.78 17.18 8.33
CA GLN A 59 -1.44 17.75 8.16
C GLN A 59 -0.64 17.05 7.05
N ILE A 60 -0.73 15.72 6.97
CA ILE A 60 -0.09 14.93 5.90
C ILE A 60 -0.65 15.33 4.53
N ALA A 61 -1.97 15.45 4.41
CA ALA A 61 -2.64 15.89 3.19
C ALA A 61 -2.24 17.32 2.79
N LYS A 62 -2.14 18.22 3.76
CA LYS A 62 -1.67 19.61 3.58
C LYS A 62 -0.25 19.68 3.04
N SER A 63 0.65 18.82 3.51
CA SER A 63 2.01 18.69 2.95
C SER A 63 2.03 18.20 1.49
N GLY A 64 0.90 17.67 1.00
CA GLY A 64 0.78 17.19 -0.37
C GLY A 64 1.29 15.79 -0.63
N ARG A 65 1.52 15.02 0.43
CA ARG A 65 1.91 13.62 0.33
C ARG A 65 0.65 12.75 0.25
N LYS A 66 0.79 11.57 -0.35
CA LYS A 66 -0.33 10.64 -0.54
C LYS A 66 -0.44 9.71 0.67
N ILE A 67 -1.68 9.42 1.04
CA ILE A 67 -2.06 8.48 2.10
C ILE A 67 -2.67 7.25 1.41
N LEU A 68 -2.17 6.06 1.73
CA LEU A 68 -2.66 4.81 1.13
C LEU A 68 -3.69 4.16 2.05
N PHE A 69 -4.92 4.00 1.56
CA PHE A 69 -5.97 3.29 2.29
C PHE A 69 -5.91 1.78 1.98
N VAL A 70 -6.09 0.93 2.98
CA VAL A 70 -6.03 -0.53 2.84
C VAL A 70 -7.22 -1.15 3.54
N ALA A 71 -8.06 -1.86 2.79
CA ALA A 71 -9.27 -2.48 3.32
C ALA A 71 -9.74 -3.66 2.43
N THR A 72 -9.38 -4.89 2.79
CA THR A 72 -9.73 -6.10 2.02
C THR A 72 -11.02 -6.76 2.49
N LYS A 73 -11.54 -6.33 3.64
CA LYS A 73 -12.79 -6.82 4.24
C LYS A 73 -14.00 -6.47 3.39
N LYS A 74 -14.91 -7.43 3.17
CA LYS A 74 -16.04 -7.30 2.22
C LYS A 74 -16.91 -6.07 2.51
N GLN A 75 -17.15 -5.79 3.79
CA GLN A 75 -17.95 -4.67 4.27
C GLN A 75 -17.31 -3.31 4.01
N ALA A 76 -15.97 -3.26 3.94
CA ALA A 76 -15.18 -2.05 3.76
C ALA A 76 -14.84 -1.76 2.30
N LYS A 77 -14.76 -2.77 1.42
CA LYS A 77 -14.26 -2.63 0.05
C LYS A 77 -14.91 -1.49 -0.73
N GLN A 78 -16.25 -1.51 -0.80
CA GLN A 78 -17.00 -0.56 -1.62
C GLN A 78 -16.95 0.84 -1.01
N ILE A 79 -17.11 0.93 0.32
CA ILE A 79 -17.07 2.17 1.09
C ILE A 79 -15.73 2.89 0.87
N VAL A 80 -14.62 2.18 1.05
CA VAL A 80 -13.28 2.73 0.87
C VAL A 80 -13.06 3.11 -0.60
N ALA A 81 -13.46 2.27 -1.56
CA ALA A 81 -13.32 2.59 -2.97
C ALA A 81 -14.06 3.89 -3.34
N ASP A 82 -15.31 4.06 -2.93
CA ASP A 82 -16.13 5.20 -3.34
C ASP A 82 -15.66 6.51 -2.66
N LYS A 83 -15.47 6.48 -1.34
CA LYS A 83 -15.11 7.67 -0.55
C LYS A 83 -13.66 8.12 -0.82
N VAL A 84 -12.73 7.18 -0.93
CA VAL A 84 -11.31 7.51 -1.13
C VAL A 84 -11.02 7.93 -2.58
N LYS A 85 -11.77 7.39 -3.55
CA LYS A 85 -11.69 7.83 -4.94
C LYS A 85 -12.14 9.29 -5.10
N GLU A 86 -13.16 9.72 -4.37
CA GLU A 86 -13.64 11.12 -4.38
C GLU A 86 -12.53 12.12 -3.98
N ILE A 87 -11.67 11.74 -3.03
CA ILE A 87 -10.56 12.58 -2.54
C ILE A 87 -9.26 12.40 -3.32
N ASN A 88 -9.26 11.58 -4.37
CA ASN A 88 -8.09 11.27 -5.20
C ASN A 88 -6.87 10.79 -4.39
N MET A 89 -7.14 9.90 -3.43
CA MET A 89 -6.10 9.20 -2.66
C MET A 89 -6.01 7.74 -3.11
N PRO A 90 -4.81 7.12 -3.05
CA PRO A 90 -4.64 5.73 -3.42
C PRO A 90 -5.27 4.79 -2.38
N TYR A 91 -5.86 3.67 -2.83
CA TYR A 91 -6.50 2.69 -1.97
C TYR A 91 -6.28 1.25 -2.44
N VAL A 92 -6.31 0.24 -1.56
CA VAL A 92 -6.24 -1.18 -1.92
C VAL A 92 -7.40 -1.90 -1.28
N THR A 93 -8.34 -2.36 -2.10
CA THR A 93 -9.57 -3.04 -1.63
C THR A 93 -9.58 -4.53 -1.93
N GLU A 94 -8.74 -4.98 -2.87
CA GLU A 94 -8.49 -6.39 -3.09
C GLU A 94 -7.34 -6.90 -2.24
N ARG A 95 -6.88 -8.12 -2.53
CA ARG A 95 -5.80 -8.75 -1.78
C ARG A 95 -4.52 -7.89 -1.81
N TRP A 96 -3.96 -7.64 -0.62
CA TRP A 96 -2.64 -7.05 -0.46
C TRP A 96 -1.55 -8.00 -0.99
N PRO A 97 -0.81 -7.63 -2.06
CA PRO A 97 0.33 -8.41 -2.50
C PRO A 97 1.50 -8.20 -1.53
N GLY A 98 2.10 -9.29 -1.05
CA GLY A 98 3.30 -9.21 -0.22
C GLY A 98 4.43 -8.52 -0.98
N GLY A 99 5.13 -7.61 -0.28
CA GLY A 99 6.17 -6.77 -0.87
C GLY A 99 5.64 -5.51 -1.54
N MET A 100 4.38 -5.13 -1.31
CA MET A 100 3.80 -3.95 -1.95
C MET A 100 4.57 -2.65 -1.63
N LEU A 101 4.91 -2.47 -0.35
CA LEU A 101 5.68 -1.30 0.10
C LEU A 101 7.17 -1.62 0.08
N THR A 102 7.54 -2.82 0.52
CA THR A 102 8.96 -3.16 0.70
C THR A 102 9.72 -3.52 -0.58
N ASN A 103 9.01 -3.97 -1.62
CA ASN A 103 9.54 -4.21 -2.96
C ASN A 103 8.80 -3.31 -3.99
N PHE A 104 8.67 -2.04 -3.64
CA PHE A 104 7.99 -1.04 -4.45
C PHE A 104 8.52 -0.93 -5.91
N PRO A 105 9.82 -1.09 -6.21
CA PRO A 105 10.30 -1.09 -7.59
C PRO A 105 9.63 -2.18 -8.46
N THR A 106 9.36 -3.36 -7.90
CA THR A 106 8.70 -4.45 -8.62
C THR A 106 7.22 -4.17 -8.84
N ILE A 107 6.53 -3.62 -7.84
CA ILE A 107 5.14 -3.17 -8.00
C ILE A 107 5.02 -2.10 -9.07
N ARG A 108 5.95 -1.13 -9.09
CA ARG A 108 5.99 -0.09 -10.11
C ARG A 108 6.18 -0.68 -11.52
N LYS A 109 6.95 -1.77 -11.68
CA LYS A 109 7.04 -2.49 -12.97
C LYS A 109 5.69 -3.08 -13.38
N ALA A 110 4.93 -3.64 -12.44
CA ALA A 110 3.59 -4.16 -12.72
C ALA A 110 2.61 -3.05 -13.12
N VAL A 111 2.65 -1.89 -12.44
CA VAL A 111 1.87 -0.70 -12.81
C VAL A 111 2.26 -0.19 -14.20
N LYS A 112 3.56 -0.07 -14.49
CA LYS A 112 4.04 0.31 -15.84
C LYS A 112 3.56 -0.65 -16.93
N LYS A 113 3.48 -1.96 -16.62
CA LYS A 113 2.94 -2.94 -17.56
C LYS A 113 1.46 -2.69 -17.88
N MET A 114 0.67 -2.30 -16.89
CA MET A 114 -0.73 -1.89 -17.08
C MET A 114 -0.83 -0.70 -18.04
N THR A 115 -0.08 0.37 -17.78
CA THR A 115 -0.03 1.54 -18.65
C THR A 115 0.48 1.22 -20.06
N SER A 116 1.42 0.28 -20.19
CA SER A 116 1.88 -0.18 -21.50
C SER A 116 0.80 -0.91 -22.28
N ILE A 117 -0.08 -1.66 -21.60
CA ILE A 117 -1.22 -2.31 -22.24
C ILE A 117 -2.22 -1.26 -22.72
N ASP A 118 -2.53 -0.26 -21.90
CA ASP A 118 -3.44 0.82 -22.29
C ASP A 118 -2.88 1.59 -23.52
N LYS A 119 -1.55 1.81 -23.58
CA LYS A 119 -0.90 2.39 -24.78
C LYS A 119 -1.01 1.51 -26.02
N MET A 120 -0.80 0.20 -25.89
CA MET A 120 -0.96 -0.71 -27.05
C MET A 120 -2.40 -0.71 -27.58
N GLU A 121 -3.39 -0.53 -26.70
CA GLU A 121 -4.80 -0.39 -27.04
C GLU A 121 -5.08 0.93 -27.78
N THR A 122 -4.45 2.04 -27.38
CA THR A 122 -4.58 3.34 -28.07
C THR A 122 -3.84 3.41 -29.40
N ASP A 123 -2.67 2.78 -29.49
CA ASP A 123 -1.77 2.87 -30.65
C ASP A 123 -2.15 1.88 -31.77
N GLY A 124 -3.23 1.10 -31.61
CA GLY A 124 -3.72 0.11 -32.58
C GLY A 124 -2.84 -1.15 -32.71
N THR A 125 -1.71 -1.22 -32.00
CA THR A 125 -0.83 -2.40 -31.97
C THR A 125 -1.55 -3.61 -31.41
N PHE A 126 -2.50 -3.38 -30.49
CA PHE A 126 -3.35 -4.42 -29.94
C PHE A 126 -4.07 -5.21 -31.03
N ASP A 127 -4.42 -4.59 -32.16
CA ASP A 127 -5.24 -5.23 -33.18
C ASP A 127 -4.52 -6.27 -34.03
N ASN A 128 -3.19 -6.16 -34.13
CA ASN A 128 -2.34 -7.09 -34.88
C ASN A 128 -2.10 -8.42 -34.14
N LEU A 129 -2.57 -8.54 -32.89
CA LEU A 129 -2.37 -9.73 -32.07
C LEU A 129 -3.40 -10.83 -32.36
N ALA A 130 -3.00 -12.08 -32.15
CA ALA A 130 -3.92 -13.21 -32.29
C ALA A 130 -5.05 -13.13 -31.24
N LYS A 131 -6.25 -13.62 -31.57
CA LYS A 131 -7.42 -13.60 -30.65
C LYS A 131 -7.11 -14.18 -29.26
N ARG A 132 -6.28 -15.23 -29.22
CA ARG A 132 -5.84 -15.86 -27.96
C ARG A 132 -4.96 -14.93 -27.12
N GLU A 133 -4.04 -14.20 -27.75
CA GLU A 133 -3.13 -13.27 -27.09
C GLU A 133 -3.88 -12.03 -26.61
N LYS A 134 -4.77 -11.47 -27.46
CA LYS A 134 -5.70 -10.40 -27.07
C LYS A 134 -6.44 -10.77 -25.78
N LEU A 135 -7.04 -11.96 -25.74
CA LEU A 135 -7.79 -12.42 -24.55
C LEU A 135 -6.89 -12.53 -23.30
N GLN A 136 -5.66 -13.02 -23.44
CA GLN A 136 -4.72 -13.12 -22.32
C GLN A 136 -4.33 -11.74 -21.78
N ILE A 137 -4.03 -10.79 -22.68
CA ILE A 137 -3.66 -9.43 -22.30
C ILE A 137 -4.85 -8.71 -21.66
N THR A 138 -6.06 -8.83 -22.21
CA THR A 138 -7.28 -8.24 -21.61
C THR A 138 -7.52 -8.78 -20.20
N ARG A 139 -7.38 -10.10 -20.00
CA ARG A 139 -7.49 -10.71 -18.66
C ARG A 139 -6.40 -10.22 -17.70
N GLN A 140 -5.17 -10.07 -18.20
CA GLN A 140 -4.06 -9.55 -17.40
C GLN A 140 -4.31 -8.09 -17.00
N ARG A 141 -4.77 -7.24 -17.93
CA ARG A 141 -5.12 -5.84 -17.68
C ARG A 141 -6.25 -5.72 -16.68
N ALA A 142 -7.35 -6.45 -16.85
CA ALA A 142 -8.47 -6.46 -15.90
C ALA A 142 -8.04 -6.89 -14.49
N LYS A 143 -7.12 -7.87 -14.38
CA LYS A 143 -6.58 -8.30 -13.09
C LYS A 143 -5.69 -7.21 -12.44
N LEU A 144 -4.83 -6.57 -13.24
CA LEU A 144 -3.97 -5.49 -12.77
C LEU A 144 -4.80 -4.27 -12.34
N GLU A 145 -5.77 -3.87 -13.13
CA GLU A 145 -6.66 -2.74 -12.82
C GLU A 145 -7.40 -2.96 -11.50
N LYS A 146 -7.96 -4.15 -11.32
CA LYS A 146 -8.68 -4.50 -10.10
C LYS A 146 -7.80 -4.47 -8.84
N THR A 147 -6.50 -4.75 -8.96
CA THR A 147 -5.59 -4.83 -7.79
C THR A 147 -4.74 -3.59 -7.58
N LEU A 148 -4.33 -2.91 -8.65
CA LEU A 148 -3.34 -1.83 -8.64
C LEU A 148 -3.83 -0.56 -9.39
N GLY A 149 -5.06 -0.51 -9.90
CA GLY A 149 -5.58 0.62 -10.67
C GLY A 149 -5.50 1.95 -9.90
N SER A 150 -5.88 1.93 -8.63
CA SER A 150 -5.85 3.08 -7.72
C SER A 150 -4.45 3.59 -7.34
N ILE A 151 -3.39 2.81 -7.57
CA ILE A 151 -2.01 3.20 -7.26
C ILE A 151 -1.22 3.59 -8.52
N ILE A 152 -1.89 3.77 -9.66
CA ILE A 152 -1.25 4.12 -10.93
C ILE A 152 -0.44 5.42 -10.83
N ASP A 153 -0.98 6.40 -10.10
CA ASP A 153 -0.38 7.71 -9.89
C ASP A 153 0.68 7.72 -8.77
N LEU A 154 0.93 6.57 -8.13
CA LEU A 154 1.84 6.46 -7.00
C LEU A 154 3.29 6.36 -7.50
N THR A 155 3.98 7.50 -7.57
CA THR A 155 5.38 7.56 -8.00
C THR A 155 6.37 7.20 -6.89
N ARG A 156 6.04 7.51 -5.64
CA ARG A 156 6.88 7.30 -4.45
C ARG A 156 6.09 6.58 -3.36
N LEU A 157 6.77 6.05 -2.35
CA LEU A 157 6.12 5.45 -1.19
C LEU A 157 5.13 6.42 -0.55
N PRO A 158 3.98 5.93 -0.05
CA PRO A 158 3.02 6.76 0.65
C PRO A 158 3.63 7.31 1.94
N ALA A 159 3.16 8.47 2.39
CA ALA A 159 3.64 9.08 3.63
C ALA A 159 3.00 8.48 4.88
N ALA A 160 1.84 7.87 4.72
CA ALA A 160 1.12 7.16 5.77
C ALA A 160 0.22 6.10 5.12
N ILE A 161 -0.14 5.10 5.91
CA ILE A 161 -1.16 4.13 5.55
C ILE A 161 -2.34 4.22 6.51
N PHE A 162 -3.55 4.03 5.99
CA PHE A 162 -4.77 3.90 6.77
C PHE A 162 -5.33 2.50 6.57
N VAL A 163 -5.46 1.72 7.64
CA VAL A 163 -5.82 0.30 7.60
C VAL A 163 -7.18 0.09 8.28
N VAL A 164 -8.09 -0.59 7.58
CA VAL A 164 -9.34 -1.09 8.15
C VAL A 164 -9.16 -2.57 8.47
N ASP A 165 -9.30 -2.95 9.75
CA ASP A 165 -9.01 -4.29 10.31
C ASP A 165 -7.50 -4.62 10.33
N VAL A 166 -6.83 -4.33 11.45
CA VAL A 166 -5.39 -4.56 11.60
C VAL A 166 -5.02 -6.04 11.59
N SER A 167 -5.91 -6.91 12.10
CA SER A 167 -5.67 -8.35 12.17
C SER A 167 -5.67 -8.97 10.77
N LYS A 168 -6.63 -8.58 9.94
CA LYS A 168 -6.76 -9.10 8.58
C LYS A 168 -5.66 -8.54 7.66
N GLU A 169 -5.23 -7.30 7.85
CA GLU A 169 -4.25 -6.57 7.04
C GLU A 169 -2.84 -6.59 7.64
N HIS A 170 -2.52 -7.56 8.49
CA HIS A 170 -1.23 -7.67 9.20
C HIS A 170 0.02 -7.61 8.31
N ILE A 171 -0.06 -8.05 7.04
CA ILE A 171 1.06 -7.96 6.09
C ILE A 171 1.37 -6.48 5.76
N ALA A 172 0.33 -5.68 5.50
CA ALA A 172 0.48 -4.26 5.20
C ALA A 172 1.08 -3.52 6.39
N VAL A 173 0.58 -3.82 7.60
CA VAL A 173 1.08 -3.25 8.87
C VAL A 173 2.55 -3.62 9.09
N ARG A 174 2.92 -4.88 8.88
CA ARG A 174 4.32 -5.34 9.03
C ARG A 174 5.27 -4.66 8.04
N GLU A 175 4.84 -4.53 6.79
CA GLU A 175 5.63 -3.84 5.76
C GLU A 175 5.81 -2.35 6.05
N ALA A 176 4.74 -1.66 6.44
CA ALA A 176 4.79 -0.24 6.79
C ALA A 176 5.68 0.01 8.01
N ARG A 177 5.56 -0.82 9.05
CA ARG A 177 6.41 -0.75 10.24
C ARG A 177 7.89 -0.93 9.89
N ARG A 178 8.22 -1.88 9.01
CA ARG A 178 9.60 -2.11 8.57
C ARG A 178 10.21 -0.90 7.84
N LEU A 179 9.36 -0.13 7.15
CA LEU A 179 9.77 1.07 6.42
C LEU A 179 9.58 2.37 7.22
N SER A 180 9.18 2.27 8.49
CA SER A 180 8.87 3.42 9.35
C SER A 180 7.83 4.37 8.73
N ILE A 181 6.84 3.81 8.03
CA ILE A 181 5.71 4.56 7.50
C ILE A 181 4.64 4.62 8.61
N PRO A 182 4.19 5.82 9.02
CA PRO A 182 3.12 5.98 10.00
C PRO A 182 1.86 5.20 9.66
N ILE A 183 1.32 4.49 10.66
CA ILE A 183 0.18 3.60 10.53
C ILE A 183 -1.01 4.16 11.32
N PHE A 184 -2.09 4.42 10.59
CA PHE A 184 -3.40 4.74 11.13
C PHE A 184 -4.28 3.51 10.98
N GLY A 185 -4.94 3.06 12.05
CA GLY A 185 -5.64 1.78 12.02
C GLY A 185 -6.95 1.79 12.78
N VAL A 186 -7.99 1.23 12.16
CA VAL A 186 -9.21 0.82 12.86
C VAL A 186 -8.91 -0.49 13.58
N VAL A 187 -9.01 -0.47 14.90
CA VAL A 187 -8.65 -1.60 15.76
C VAL A 187 -9.88 -2.04 16.55
N ASP A 188 -10.37 -3.23 16.25
CA ASP A 188 -11.37 -3.91 17.07
C ASP A 188 -10.68 -4.67 18.22
N THR A 189 -11.46 -5.08 19.19
CA THR A 189 -11.12 -5.87 20.38
C THR A 189 -10.28 -7.12 20.12
N ASN A 190 -10.34 -7.74 18.94
CA ASN A 190 -9.51 -8.92 18.60
C ASN A 190 -8.09 -8.56 18.08
N SER A 191 -7.85 -7.28 17.78
CA SER A 191 -6.64 -6.81 17.11
C SER A 191 -5.62 -6.27 18.12
N ASP A 192 -4.33 -6.33 17.75
CA ASP A 192 -3.25 -5.76 18.57
C ASP A 192 -3.09 -4.26 18.24
N PRO A 193 -3.25 -3.34 19.21
CA PRO A 193 -3.05 -1.91 18.98
C PRO A 193 -1.57 -1.50 18.98
N ASN A 194 -0.66 -2.30 19.54
CA ASN A 194 0.76 -1.93 19.71
C ASN A 194 1.52 -1.57 18.43
N PRO A 195 1.32 -2.25 17.27
CA PRO A 195 2.04 -1.90 16.05
C PRO A 195 1.48 -0.67 15.31
N ILE A 196 0.46 0.00 15.86
CA ILE A 196 -0.26 1.10 15.21
C ILE A 196 0.08 2.41 15.91
N ASP A 197 0.50 3.41 15.14
CA ASP A 197 0.89 4.72 15.69
C ASP A 197 -0.34 5.54 16.10
N PHE A 198 -1.39 5.50 15.28
CA PHE A 198 -2.67 6.17 15.52
C PHE A 198 -3.80 5.14 15.56
N VAL A 199 -4.07 4.63 16.76
CA VAL A 199 -5.11 3.64 17.04
C VAL A 199 -6.47 4.31 17.05
N ILE A 200 -7.42 3.83 16.25
CA ILE A 200 -8.84 4.22 16.30
C ILE A 200 -9.64 3.01 16.78
N PRO A 201 -10.01 2.94 18.07
CA PRO A 201 -10.81 1.83 18.60
C PRO A 201 -12.22 1.88 18.01
N ALA A 202 -12.60 0.91 17.18
CA ALA A 202 -13.89 0.91 16.51
C ALA A 202 -14.23 -0.47 15.93
N ASN A 203 -15.52 -0.71 15.74
CA ASN A 203 -16.05 -1.88 15.04
C ASN A 203 -15.64 -1.88 13.56
N ASP A 204 -14.97 -2.94 13.11
CA ASP A 204 -14.56 -3.12 11.72
C ASP A 204 -15.44 -4.13 10.93
N ASP A 205 -16.44 -4.74 11.57
CA ASP A 205 -17.39 -5.69 10.95
C ASP A 205 -18.62 -4.99 10.37
N ALA A 206 -19.05 -3.87 10.96
CA ALA A 206 -20.24 -3.15 10.54
C ALA A 206 -19.94 -2.12 9.44
N SER A 207 -20.63 -2.22 8.31
CA SER A 207 -20.51 -1.25 7.20
C SER A 207 -20.78 0.19 7.63
N LYS A 208 -21.78 0.43 8.49
CA LYS A 208 -22.10 1.78 8.99
C LYS A 208 -20.97 2.38 9.83
N SER A 209 -20.40 1.58 10.74
CA SER A 209 -19.24 1.96 11.54
C SER A 209 -18.07 2.36 10.64
N ILE A 210 -17.68 1.49 9.70
CA ILE A 210 -16.58 1.76 8.76
C ILE A 210 -16.87 3.02 7.95
N SER A 211 -18.10 3.21 7.46
CA SER A 211 -18.48 4.40 6.68
C SER A 211 -18.24 5.67 7.47
N ILE A 212 -18.69 5.76 8.72
CA ILE A 212 -18.56 6.98 9.52
C ILE A 212 -17.10 7.30 9.85
N ILE A 213 -16.29 6.28 10.14
CA ILE A 213 -14.85 6.48 10.37
C ILE A 213 -14.16 6.97 9.09
N ILE A 214 -14.41 6.31 7.95
CA ILE A 214 -13.82 6.68 6.66
C ILE A 214 -14.29 8.06 6.21
N ASP A 215 -15.55 8.39 6.41
CA ASP A 215 -16.11 9.71 6.09
C ASP A 215 -15.40 10.81 6.90
N THR A 216 -15.31 10.63 8.21
CA THR A 216 -14.64 11.60 9.10
C THR A 216 -13.18 11.84 8.72
N VAL A 217 -12.46 10.77 8.38
CA VAL A 217 -11.06 10.85 7.94
C VAL A 217 -10.95 11.48 6.55
N SER A 218 -11.86 11.14 5.64
CA SER A 218 -11.88 11.67 4.28
C SER A 218 -12.16 13.17 4.28
N ASP A 219 -13.09 13.64 5.12
CA ASP A 219 -13.40 15.06 5.29
C ASP A 219 -12.19 15.83 5.84
N ALA A 220 -11.46 15.26 6.80
CA ALA A 220 -10.22 15.86 7.32
C ALA A 220 -9.13 15.97 6.23
N ILE A 221 -9.02 14.98 5.35
CA ILE A 221 -8.11 15.02 4.21
C ILE A 221 -8.56 16.06 3.17
N LYS A 222 -9.87 16.15 2.87
CA LYS A 222 -10.44 17.18 1.98
C LYS A 222 -10.10 18.58 2.48
N GLU A 223 -10.28 18.84 3.79
CA GLU A 223 -9.87 20.09 4.43
C GLU A 223 -8.37 20.37 4.26
N GLY A 224 -7.51 19.37 4.51
CA GLY A 224 -6.06 19.53 4.35
C GLY A 224 -5.66 19.85 2.91
N LEU A 225 -6.34 19.24 1.94
CA LEU A 225 -6.12 19.52 0.51
C LEU A 225 -6.63 20.90 0.09
N SER A 226 -7.76 21.37 0.63
CA SER A 226 -8.31 22.69 0.31
C SER A 226 -7.47 23.82 0.93
N GLU A 227 -6.98 23.63 2.16
CA GLU A 227 -6.03 24.55 2.81
C GLU A 227 -4.75 24.68 1.97
N ARG A 228 -4.20 23.56 1.50
CA ARG A 228 -3.02 23.56 0.64
C ARG A 228 -3.25 24.31 -0.68
N ARG A 229 -4.42 24.14 -1.31
CA ARG A 229 -4.76 24.87 -2.55
C ARG A 229 -4.82 26.37 -2.28
N SER A 230 -5.47 26.76 -1.20
CA SER A 230 -5.59 28.16 -0.78
C SER A 230 -4.25 28.81 -0.45
N GLU A 231 -3.33 28.09 0.20
CA GLU A 231 -1.97 28.58 0.49
C GLU A 231 -1.17 28.79 -0.80
N LYS A 232 -1.24 27.86 -1.76
CA LYS A 232 -0.58 28.02 -3.06
C LYS A 232 -1.12 29.20 -3.86
N GLU A 233 -2.42 29.43 -3.81
CA GLU A 233 -3.06 30.57 -4.49
C GLU A 233 -2.67 31.92 -3.84
N LYS A 234 -2.45 31.95 -2.53
CA LYS A 234 -1.97 33.15 -1.81
C LYS A 234 -0.47 33.42 -2.00
N GLU A 235 0.33 32.40 -2.27
CA GLU A 235 1.76 32.56 -2.57
C GLU A 235 2.03 32.92 -4.04
N ALA A 236 1.16 32.53 -4.97
CA ALA A 236 1.26 32.88 -6.39
C ALA A 236 1.36 34.39 -6.71
N PRO A 237 0.66 35.33 -6.03
CA PRO A 237 0.81 36.77 -6.31
C PRO A 237 2.11 37.41 -5.79
N ALA A 238 2.95 36.70 -5.03
CA ALA A 238 4.18 37.27 -4.47
C ALA A 238 5.44 37.04 -5.34
N HIS A 239 5.39 36.14 -6.33
CA HIS A 239 6.58 35.73 -7.09
C HIS A 239 6.75 36.37 -8.48
N GLU A 240 5.81 37.19 -8.96
CA GLU A 240 5.95 37.90 -10.26
C GLU A 240 6.69 39.24 -10.21
N LYS A 241 7.18 39.69 -9.04
CA LYS A 241 7.98 40.91 -8.96
C LYS A 241 9.27 40.70 -8.17
N LYS A 242 10.29 40.13 -8.83
CA LYS A 242 11.71 40.57 -8.83
C LYS A 242 12.65 39.45 -9.27
N ALA A 243 13.14 39.56 -10.51
CA ALA A 243 14.56 39.37 -10.83
C ALA A 243 14.83 39.96 -12.23
N PRO A 244 15.62 41.05 -12.35
CA PRO A 244 16.10 41.49 -13.65
C PRO A 244 17.13 40.48 -14.17
N ARG A 245 16.89 40.01 -15.40
CA ARG A 245 17.75 39.13 -16.19
C ARG A 245 19.06 39.86 -16.47
N LYS A 246 20.16 39.48 -15.82
CA LYS A 246 21.51 39.92 -16.21
C LYS A 246 21.93 39.13 -17.45
N GLU A 247 21.93 39.80 -18.60
CA GLU A 247 22.58 39.35 -19.82
C GLU A 247 24.09 39.27 -19.60
N PHE A 248 24.68 38.08 -19.70
CA PHE A 248 26.12 37.93 -19.91
C PHE A 248 26.35 37.67 -21.41
N LYS A 249 26.75 38.71 -22.13
CA LYS A 249 27.40 38.57 -23.44
C LYS A 249 28.77 37.92 -23.21
N LYS A 250 29.04 36.78 -23.84
CA LYS A 250 30.41 36.29 -24.08
C LYS A 250 30.66 36.31 -25.58
N GLU A 251 31.50 37.26 -25.95
CA GLU A 251 32.16 37.36 -27.25
C GLU A 251 33.14 36.19 -27.47
N VAL A 252 33.24 35.81 -28.74
CA VAL A 252 33.94 34.65 -29.29
C VAL A 252 35.46 34.83 -29.25
N LYS A 253 36.18 33.74 -28.94
CA LYS A 253 37.54 33.52 -29.46
C LYS A 253 37.65 32.09 -29.97
N ASN A 254 37.68 31.97 -31.30
CA ASN A 254 38.13 30.79 -32.03
C ASN A 254 39.56 30.44 -31.63
N LYS A 255 39.79 29.18 -31.29
CA LYS A 255 41.02 28.46 -31.61
C LYS A 255 40.64 27.00 -31.83
N ASP A 256 41.00 26.51 -33.00
CA ASP A 256 40.94 25.12 -33.44
C ASP A 256 41.53 24.17 -32.40
N ILE A 257 40.98 22.95 -32.30
CA ILE A 257 41.70 21.68 -32.15
C ILE A 257 40.68 20.53 -32.30
N THR A 258 40.83 19.86 -33.44
CA THR A 258 40.56 18.45 -33.80
C THR A 258 39.72 17.55 -32.89
N VAL A 259 38.69 17.00 -33.51
CA VAL A 259 37.93 15.79 -33.13
C VAL A 259 38.86 14.57 -33.07
N VAL A 260 38.90 13.89 -31.93
CA VAL A 260 39.30 12.48 -31.84
C VAL A 260 38.16 11.74 -31.16
N ILE A 261 37.56 10.83 -31.92
CA ILE A 261 36.56 9.86 -31.48
C ILE A 261 37.37 8.69 -30.93
N GLU A 262 37.26 8.42 -29.63
CA GLU A 262 37.70 7.15 -29.04
C GLU A 262 36.44 6.40 -28.58
N GLU A 263 36.20 5.27 -29.25
CA GLU A 263 35.23 4.25 -28.86
C GLU A 263 35.67 3.56 -27.56
N PRO A 264 34.73 3.08 -26.74
CA PRO A 264 35.02 2.54 -25.42
C PRO A 264 35.64 1.14 -25.47
N GLU A 265 36.78 0.96 -24.79
CA GLU A 265 37.43 -0.34 -24.56
C GLU A 265 36.55 -1.28 -23.71
N GLU A 266 36.45 -2.53 -24.17
CA GLU A 266 35.85 -3.67 -23.47
C GLU A 266 36.61 -4.02 -22.19
N ILE A 267 35.91 -4.02 -21.06
CA ILE A 267 36.41 -4.58 -19.80
C ILE A 267 35.95 -6.04 -19.72
N LEU A 268 36.86 -6.97 -19.99
CA LEU A 268 36.70 -8.40 -19.73
C LEU A 268 36.70 -8.67 -18.21
N GLU A 269 35.54 -9.00 -17.64
CA GLU A 269 35.47 -9.57 -16.29
C GLU A 269 35.89 -11.05 -16.30
N VAL A 270 37.05 -11.30 -15.69
CA VAL A 270 37.62 -12.62 -15.44
C VAL A 270 36.92 -13.25 -14.22
N VAL A 271 36.23 -14.36 -14.44
CA VAL A 271 35.70 -15.25 -13.39
C VAL A 271 36.86 -16.01 -12.73
N PRO A 272 37.06 -15.97 -11.39
CA PRO A 272 38.06 -16.80 -10.74
C PRO A 272 37.54 -18.25 -10.57
N GLN A 273 38.16 -19.19 -11.28
CA GLN A 273 37.99 -20.64 -11.06
C GLN A 273 38.76 -21.10 -9.83
N ALA A 274 38.07 -21.79 -8.92
CA ALA A 274 38.67 -22.52 -7.80
C ALA A 274 39.32 -23.84 -8.27
N PRO A 275 40.44 -24.28 -7.68
CA PRO A 275 41.14 -25.49 -8.11
C PRO A 275 40.48 -26.78 -7.60
N LEU A 276 40.12 -27.66 -8.53
CA LEU A 276 39.68 -29.04 -8.28
C LEU A 276 40.87 -29.93 -7.88
N LYS A 277 40.82 -30.49 -6.66
CA LYS A 277 41.66 -31.63 -6.26
C LYS A 277 40.99 -32.94 -6.70
N LYS A 278 41.77 -33.76 -7.42
CA LYS A 278 41.47 -35.15 -7.78
C LYS A 278 41.40 -36.02 -6.51
N VAL A 279 40.31 -36.77 -6.35
CA VAL A 279 40.28 -38.00 -5.53
C VAL A 279 39.69 -39.11 -6.39
N THR A 280 40.42 -40.21 -6.42
CA THR A 280 40.24 -41.41 -7.23
C THR A 280 39.08 -42.29 -6.76
N THR A 281 38.59 -43.06 -7.72
CA THR A 281 37.46 -43.99 -7.78
C THR A 281 37.47 -45.16 -6.79
N ALA A 282 36.28 -45.51 -6.28
CA ALA A 282 35.89 -46.91 -6.01
C ALA A 282 34.39 -47.11 -6.31
N LYS A 283 34.13 -48.07 -7.20
CA LYS A 283 32.85 -48.42 -7.85
C LYS A 283 32.20 -49.54 -7.04
N LYS A 284 30.92 -49.44 -6.66
CA LYS A 284 30.11 -50.61 -6.26
C LYS A 284 28.72 -50.53 -6.89
N ALA A 285 28.40 -51.58 -7.65
CA ALA A 285 27.22 -51.77 -8.49
C ALA A 285 25.97 -52.16 -7.68
N PRO A 286 24.75 -52.00 -8.25
CA PRO A 286 23.51 -52.47 -7.63
C PRO A 286 23.19 -53.92 -8.05
N ALA A 287 22.80 -54.75 -7.08
CA ALA A 287 22.38 -56.14 -7.30
C ALA A 287 20.85 -56.26 -7.48
N LYS A 288 20.45 -57.18 -8.38
CA LYS A 288 19.10 -57.53 -8.83
C LYS A 288 18.31 -58.39 -7.82
N LYS A 289 16.98 -58.39 -7.99
CA LYS A 289 15.94 -59.24 -7.37
C LYS A 289 16.05 -60.74 -7.72
N ALA A 290 15.57 -61.62 -6.83
CA ALA A 290 14.88 -62.91 -7.08
C ALA A 290 14.36 -63.54 -5.75
N PRO A 291 13.39 -64.50 -5.77
CA PRO A 291 12.23 -64.53 -4.85
C PRO A 291 12.04 -65.78 -3.95
N VAL A 292 10.90 -65.80 -3.22
CA VAL A 292 10.10 -66.94 -2.68
C VAL A 292 10.35 -67.40 -1.22
N LYS A 293 9.32 -67.27 -0.36
CA LYS A 293 8.58 -68.42 0.23
C LYS A 293 7.29 -67.97 0.95
N LYS A 294 6.19 -68.62 0.58
CA LYS A 294 4.93 -68.77 1.33
C LYS A 294 5.21 -69.46 2.66
N ASN A 295 4.39 -69.17 3.67
CA ASN A 295 3.83 -70.18 4.57
C ASN A 295 2.39 -69.77 4.91
N ASP A 296 1.50 -70.74 4.74
CA ASP A 296 0.10 -70.75 5.16
C ASP A 296 0.00 -71.21 6.63
N GLU A 297 -1.20 -71.03 7.23
CA GLU A 297 -1.71 -71.55 8.53
C GLU A 297 -1.12 -70.85 9.79
N GLU A 298 -1.90 -70.29 10.72
CA GLU A 298 -3.14 -70.73 11.39
C GLU A 298 -3.96 -69.52 11.87
#